data_AF-A0A378TZT8-F1
#
_entry.id   AF-A0A378TZT8-F1
#
_cell.length_a   1.000
_cell.length_b   1.000
_cell.length_c   1.000
_cell.angle_alpha   90.00
_cell.angle_beta   90.00
_cell.angle_gamma   90.00
#
_symmetry.space_group_name_H-M   'P 1'
#
loop_
_entity.id
_entity.type
_entity.pdbx_description
1 polymer ?
#
loop_
_entity_poly.entity_id
_entity_poly.type
_entity_poly.pdbx_seq_one_letter_code
_entity_poly.pdbx_strand_id
1 'polypeptide(L)'
;MICGTGIGTAIAANKVQGIRAATAHDLVGVRGAVENYDAQVLCMGQNVIAAPESWALVDVWLDARHDTAGSYAPKLVEIAAF
;
A
#
# COMPACT_ATOMS: atom_id res chain seq x y z
N MET A 1 -8.30 -3.04 -1.85
CA MET A 1 -9.10 -2.70 -3.06
C MET A 1 -8.64 -3.56 -4.23
N ILE A 2 -9.57 -4.07 -5.05
CA ILE A 2 -9.23 -4.91 -6.22
C ILE A 2 -9.86 -4.32 -7.48
N CYS A 3 -9.09 -4.18 -8.55
CA CYS A 3 -9.61 -3.93 -9.90
C CYS A 3 -8.72 -4.61 -10.95
N GLY A 4 -8.81 -4.26 -12.24
CA GLY A 4 -7.97 -4.85 -13.29
C GLY A 4 -6.46 -4.80 -12.96
N THR A 5 -5.94 -3.61 -12.68
CA THR A 5 -4.50 -3.41 -12.35
C THR A 5 -4.24 -2.98 -10.91
N GLY A 6 -5.27 -2.58 -10.17
CA GLY A 6 -5.15 -1.95 -8.85
C GLY A 6 -4.83 -0.44 -8.89
N ILE A 7 -4.33 0.07 -10.02
CA ILE A 7 -3.86 1.46 -10.16
C ILE A 7 -5.02 2.45 -10.01
N GLY A 8 -6.12 2.25 -10.75
CA GLY A 8 -7.26 3.17 -10.71
C GLY A 8 -7.90 3.27 -9.32
N THR A 9 -7.97 2.15 -8.60
CA THR A 9 -8.47 2.14 -7.22
C THR A 9 -7.54 2.85 -6.26
N ALA A 10 -6.22 2.76 -6.44
CA ALA A 10 -5.26 3.53 -5.63
C ALA A 10 -5.37 5.03 -5.93
N ILE A 11 -5.46 5.43 -7.20
CA ILE A 11 -5.66 6.84 -7.58
C ILE A 11 -6.94 7.40 -6.95
N ALA A 12 -8.03 6.64 -6.97
CA ALA A 12 -9.30 7.07 -6.37
C ALA A 12 -9.19 7.18 -4.84
N ALA A 13 -8.61 6.17 -4.17
CA ALA A 13 -8.47 6.14 -2.71
C ALA A 13 -7.58 7.27 -2.17
N ASN A 14 -6.49 7.60 -2.88
CA ASN A 14 -5.59 8.70 -2.50
C ASN A 14 -6.23 10.09 -2.58
N LYS A 15 -7.43 10.25 -3.18
CA LYS A 15 -8.16 11.53 -3.15
C LYS A 15 -8.86 11.79 -1.83
N VAL A 16 -8.95 10.79 -0.95
CA VAL A 16 -9.53 10.96 0.38
C VAL A 16 -8.47 11.54 1.31
N GLN A 17 -8.77 12.68 1.93
CA GLN A 17 -7.84 13.37 2.83
C GLN A 17 -7.33 12.43 3.94
N GLY A 18 -6.00 12.36 4.09
CA GLY A 18 -5.33 11.53 5.08
C GLY A 18 -5.15 10.06 4.69
N ILE A 19 -5.68 9.60 3.56
CA ILE A 19 -5.50 8.22 3.07
C ILE A 19 -4.26 8.11 2.20
N ARG A 20 -3.47 7.06 2.44
CA ARG A 20 -2.37 6.62 1.59
C ARG A 20 -2.69 5.21 1.08
N ALA A 21 -2.85 5.12 -0.23
CA ALA A 21 -3.15 3.89 -0.93
C ALA A 21 -2.02 3.53 -1.89
N ALA A 22 -1.55 2.28 -1.82
CA ALA A 22 -0.49 1.78 -2.67
C ALA A 22 -0.99 0.62 -3.54
N THR A 23 -0.56 0.57 -4.79
CA THR A 23 -0.71 -0.63 -5.63
C THR A 23 0.54 -1.48 -5.48
N ALA A 24 0.41 -2.73 -5.06
CA ALA A 24 1.54 -3.65 -4.93
C ALA A 24 1.13 -5.07 -5.32
N HIS A 25 2.05 -5.78 -5.99
CA HIS A 25 1.86 -7.15 -6.50
C HIS A 25 3.03 -8.07 -6.17
N ASP A 26 3.92 -7.63 -5.28
CA ASP A 26 5.09 -8.38 -4.84
C ASP A 26 5.41 -8.05 -3.38
N LEU A 27 6.28 -8.87 -2.77
CA LEU A 27 6.64 -8.76 -1.35
C LEU A 27 7.28 -7.41 -1.00
N VAL A 28 8.15 -6.89 -1.88
CA VAL A 28 8.88 -5.64 -1.63
C VAL A 28 7.91 -4.46 -1.66
N GLY A 29 7.02 -4.44 -2.64
CA GLY A 29 5.97 -3.43 -2.77
C GLY A 29 5.01 -3.46 -1.58
N VAL A 30 4.57 -4.64 -1.15
CA VAL A 30 3.65 -4.77 0.00
C VAL A 30 4.29 -4.31 1.31
N ARG A 31 5.50 -4.77 1.61
CA ARG A 31 6.21 -4.33 2.81
C ARG A 31 6.52 -2.85 2.75
N GLY A 32 7.03 -2.36 1.63
CA GLY A 32 7.31 -0.95 1.42
C GLY A 32 6.07 -0.08 1.57
N ALA A 33 4.89 -0.52 1.11
CA ALA A 33 3.65 0.23 1.29
C ALA A 33 3.37 0.54 2.77
N VAL A 34 3.59 -0.42 3.68
CA VAL A 34 3.34 -0.24 5.12
C VAL A 34 4.56 0.30 5.83
N GLU A 35 5.69 -0.40 5.77
CA GLU A 35 6.90 -0.10 6.53
C GLU A 35 7.47 1.28 6.17
N ASN A 36 7.38 1.69 4.91
CA ASN A 36 7.95 2.96 4.46
C ASN A 36 6.94 4.11 4.37
N TYR A 37 5.65 3.81 4.15
CA TYR A 37 4.67 4.86 3.85
C TYR A 37 3.39 4.77 4.67
N ASP A 38 3.31 3.83 5.61
CA ASP A 38 2.14 3.61 6.47
C ASP A 38 0.84 3.62 5.66
N ALA A 39 0.83 2.91 4.52
CA ALA A 39 -0.31 2.88 3.62
C ALA A 39 -1.45 2.07 4.24
N GLN A 40 -2.57 2.74 4.51
CA GLN A 40 -3.76 2.12 5.11
C GLN A 40 -4.56 1.29 4.10
N VAL A 41 -4.32 1.48 2.81
CA VAL A 41 -5.07 0.82 1.74
C VAL A 41 -4.12 0.12 0.77
N LEU A 42 -4.17 -1.22 0.78
CA LEU A 42 -3.55 -2.04 -0.26
C LEU A 42 -4.48 -2.17 -1.47
N CYS A 43 -3.96 -1.88 -2.66
CA CYS A 43 -4.63 -2.08 -3.94
C CYS A 43 -3.93 -3.18 -4.75
N MET A 44 -4.68 -4.12 -5.31
CA MET A 44 -4.13 -5.20 -6.14
C MET A 44 -4.90 -5.35 -7.45
N GLY A 45 -4.26 -5.96 -8.44
CA GLY A 45 -4.75 -6.09 -9.81
C GLY A 45 -5.10 -7.53 -10.16
N GLN A 46 -6.37 -7.85 -10.36
CA GLN A 46 -6.82 -9.19 -10.70
C GLN A 46 -6.29 -9.70 -12.05
N ASN A 47 -5.88 -8.80 -12.95
CA ASN A 47 -5.27 -9.14 -14.23
C ASN A 47 -3.73 -9.18 -14.16
N VAL A 48 -3.13 -8.98 -12.98
CA VAL A 48 -1.68 -8.81 -12.79
C VAL A 48 -1.10 -9.88 -11.87
N ILE A 49 -1.77 -10.15 -10.75
CA ILE A 49 -1.33 -11.13 -9.76
C ILE A 49 -2.31 -12.29 -9.67
N ALA A 50 -1.78 -13.51 -9.58
CA ALA A 50 -2.57 -14.70 -9.38
C ALA A 50 -3.13 -14.77 -7.94
N ALA A 51 -4.29 -15.42 -7.79
CA ALA A 51 -5.02 -15.40 -6.53
C ALA A 51 -4.20 -15.95 -5.34
N PRO A 52 -3.55 -17.14 -5.41
CA PRO A 52 -2.76 -17.68 -4.31
C PRO A 52 -1.68 -16.71 -3.80
N GLU A 53 -0.95 -16.08 -4.71
CA GLU A 53 0.08 -15.10 -4.42
C GLU A 53 -0.53 -13.84 -3.77
N SER A 54 -1.67 -13.38 -4.25
CA SER A 54 -2.36 -12.23 -3.64
C SER A 54 -2.78 -12.49 -2.19
N TRP A 55 -3.22 -13.70 -1.85
CA TRP A 55 -3.59 -14.07 -0.49
C TRP A 55 -2.38 -14.04 0.44
N ALA A 56 -1.27 -14.65 0.02
CA ALA A 56 -0.02 -14.65 0.80
C ALA A 56 0.52 -13.23 1.03
N LEU A 57 0.39 -12.35 0.03
CA LEU A 57 0.78 -10.95 0.16
C LEU A 57 -0.14 -10.16 1.10
N VAL A 58 -1.44 -10.48 1.14
CA VAL A 58 -2.37 -9.86 2.10
C VAL A 58 -1.98 -10.23 3.54
N ASP A 59 -1.59 -11.47 3.80
CA ASP A 59 -1.12 -11.87 5.13
C ASP A 59 0.11 -11.05 5.56
N VAL A 60 1.09 -10.89 4.67
CA VAL A 60 2.26 -10.03 4.93
C VAL A 60 1.85 -8.58 5.20
N TRP A 61 0.90 -8.04 4.43
CA TRP A 61 0.41 -6.68 4.62
C TRP A 61 -0.25 -6.48 5.99
N LEU A 62 -1.03 -7.45 6.45
CA LEU A 62 -1.71 -7.43 7.75
C LEU A 62 -0.74 -7.51 8.93
N ASP A 63 0.43 -8.13 8.75
CA ASP A 63 1.47 -8.25 9.76
C ASP A 63 2.48 -7.10 9.75
N ALA A 64 2.67 -6.45 8.60
CA ALA A 64 3.62 -5.34 8.47
C ALA A 64 3.24 -4.13 9.34
N ARG A 65 4.24 -3.43 9.88
CA ARG A 65 4.04 -2.24 10.73
C ARG A 65 5.00 -1.13 10.32
N HIS A 66 4.50 0.09 10.32
CA HIS A 66 5.34 1.28 10.16
C HIS A 66 6.06 1.60 11.48
N ASP A 67 7.36 1.89 11.42
CA ASP A 67 8.11 2.43 12.54
C ASP A 67 8.09 3.96 12.50
N THR A 68 7.38 4.58 13.44
CA THR A 68 7.24 6.03 13.56
C THR A 68 8.55 6.74 13.95
N ALA A 69 9.55 6.01 14.44
CA ALA A 69 10.90 6.52 14.70
C ALA A 69 11.87 6.25 13.54
N GLY A 70 11.41 5.57 12.49
CA GLY A 70 12.23 5.15 11.36
C GLY A 70 12.56 6.29 10.39
N SER A 71 13.50 6.02 9.48
CA SER A 71 13.98 6.99 8.47
C SER A 71 12.91 7.46 7.47
N TYR A 72 11.78 6.75 7.42
CA TYR A 72 10.67 7.09 6.55
C TYR A 72 9.63 8.01 7.21
N ALA A 73 9.59 8.10 8.55
CA ALA A 73 8.61 8.93 9.26
C ALA A 73 8.59 10.40 8.79
N PRO A 74 9.72 11.08 8.51
CA PRO A 74 9.70 12.44 7.97
C PRO A 74 8.99 12.56 6.61
N LYS A 75 9.08 11.52 5.75
CA LYS A 75 8.43 11.52 4.43
C LYS A 75 6.91 11.48 4.54
N LEU A 76 6.36 10.85 5.57
CA LEU A 76 4.91 10.86 5.80
C LEU A 76 4.42 12.27 6.17
N VAL A 77 5.22 13.02 6.92
CA VAL A 77 4.93 14.42 7.25
C VAL A 77 4.95 15.28 5.98
N GLU A 78 5.94 15.08 5.11
CA GLU A 78 5.98 15.74 3.81
C GLU A 78 4.75 15.43 2.97
N ILE A 79 4.36 14.16 2.84
CA ILE A 79 3.15 13.75 2.11
C ILE A 79 1.89 14.37 2.69
N ALA A 80 1.77 14.44 4.03
CA ALA A 80 0.60 14.99 4.70
C ALA A 80 0.52 16.53 4.65
N ALA A 81 1.64 17.21 4.35
CA ALA A 81 1.69 18.66 4.25
C ALA A 81 1.14 19.20 2.92
N PHE A 82 0.99 18.35 1.90
CA PHE A 82 0.40 18.68 0.59
C PHE A 82 -1.05 18.23 0.50
#